data_AF-A0A3M2CGC8-F1
#
_entry.id   AF-A0A3M2CGC8-F1
#
_cell.length_a   1.000
_cell.length_b   1.000
_cell.length_c   1.000
_cell.angle_alpha   90.00
_cell.angle_beta   90.00
_cell.angle_gamma   90.00
#
_symmetry.space_group_name_H-M   'P 1'
#
loop_
_entity.id
_entity.type
_entity.pdbx_description
1 polymer ?
#
loop_
_entity_poly.entity_id
_entity_poly.type
_entity_poly.pdbx_seq_one_letter_code
_entity_poly.pdbx_strand_id
1 'polypeptide(L)' 'TKRMKRARSILRELQVEIEYFYERARLSDDIIGLRNGAQAALAVLFAALENRKSYGAHYRVD' A
#
# COMPACT_ATOMS: atom_id res chain seq x y z
N THR A 1 5.31 -7.88 14.08
CA THR A 1 6.12 -7.94 12.84
C THR A 1 5.52 -8.79 11.72
N LYS A 2 4.98 -10.00 11.98
CA LYS A 2 4.46 -10.90 10.93
C LYS A 2 3.34 -10.30 10.07
N ARG A 3 2.36 -9.61 10.69
CA ARG A 3 1.23 -8.97 9.99
C ARG A 3 1.69 -7.86 9.03
N MET A 4 2.61 -6.99 9.47
CA MET A 4 3.12 -5.90 8.62
C MET A 4 4.00 -6.42 7.47
N LYS A 5 4.81 -7.47 7.71
CA LYS A 5 5.54 -8.14 6.63
C LYS A 5 4.59 -8.72 5.57
N ARG A 6 3.48 -9.34 5.99
CA ARG A 6 2.43 -9.84 5.08
C ARG A 6 1.77 -8.70 4.31
N ALA A 7 1.39 -7.62 4.99
CA ALA A 7 0.81 -6.44 4.33
C ALA A 7 1.76 -5.88 3.25
N ARG A 8 3.07 -5.90 3.49
CA ARG A 8 4.07 -5.44 2.52
C ARG A 8 4.11 -6.28 1.26
N SER A 9 4.02 -7.61 1.40
CA SER A 9 3.96 -8.50 0.23
C SER A 9 2.68 -8.24 -0.58
N ILE A 10 1.53 -8.22 0.09
CA ILE A 10 0.23 -8.01 -0.57
C ILE A 10 0.18 -6.66 -1.29
N LEU A 11 0.60 -5.57 -0.64
CA LEU A 11 0.52 -4.25 -1.26
C LEU A 11 1.52 -4.06 -2.42
N ARG A 12 2.68 -4.74 -2.39
CA ARG A 12 3.61 -4.73 -3.53
C ARG A 12 3.07 -5.51 -4.71
N GLU A 13 2.47 -6.67 -4.46
CA GLU A 13 1.83 -7.47 -5.50
C GLU A 13 0.66 -6.70 -6.13
N LEU A 14 -0.20 -6.11 -5.30
CA LEU A 14 -1.30 -5.25 -5.73
C LEU A 14 -0.82 -4.06 -6.58
N GLN A 15 0.30 -3.42 -6.20
CA GLN A 15 0.87 -2.33 -7.00
C GLN A 15 1.29 -2.80 -8.39
N VAL A 16 1.99 -3.94 -8.48
CA VAL A 16 2.42 -4.49 -9.77
C VAL A 16 1.22 -4.82 -10.65
N GLU A 17 0.18 -5.45 -10.08
CA GLU A 17 -1.05 -5.77 -10.80
C GLU A 17 -1.79 -4.51 -11.29
N ILE A 18 -1.88 -3.48 -10.44
CA ILE A 18 -2.54 -2.22 -10.80
C ILE A 18 -1.75 -1.48 -11.88
N GLU A 19 -0.43 -1.45 -11.81
CA GLU A 19 0.41 -0.83 -12.86
C GLU A 19 0.23 -1.54 -14.20
N TYR A 20 0.23 -2.87 -14.20
CA TYR A 20 -0.02 -3.68 -15.39
C TYR A 20 -1.42 -3.48 -15.97
N PHE A 21 -2.44 -3.40 -15.12
CA PHE A 21 -3.81 -3.13 -15.55
C PHE A 21 -3.97 -1.70 -16.08
N TYR A 22 -3.36 -0.72 -15.40
CA TYR A 22 -3.35 0.69 -15.79
C TYR A 22 -2.75 0.90 -17.18
N GLU A 23 -1.66 0.18 -17.51
CA GLU A 23 -1.02 0.26 -18.84
C GLU A 23 -1.95 -0.16 -19.99
N ARG A 24 -2.91 -1.06 -19.73
CA ARG A 24 -3.76 -1.69 -20.75
C ARG A 24 -5.20 -1.22 -20.74
N ALA A 25 -5.64 -0.62 -19.63
CA ALA A 25 -6.99 -0.11 -19.48
C ALA A 25 -7.17 1.21 -20.22
N ARG A 26 -8.39 1.46 -20.74
CA ARG A 26 -8.76 2.80 -21.18
C ARG A 26 -8.76 3.72 -19.96
N LEU A 27 -8.09 4.86 -20.08
CA LEU A 27 -8.00 5.82 -18.99
C LEU A 27 -9.40 6.33 -18.58
N SER A 28 -9.67 6.26 -17.28
CA SER A 28 -10.86 6.78 -16.61
C SER A 28 -10.50 7.20 -15.18
N ASP A 29 -11.37 8.00 -14.55
CA ASP A 29 -11.15 8.44 -13.18
C ASP A 29 -11.09 7.26 -12.18
N ASP A 30 -11.85 6.20 -12.44
CA ASP A 30 -11.85 5.00 -11.59
C ASP A 30 -10.48 4.32 -11.54
N ILE A 31 -9.84 4.12 -12.70
CA ILE A 31 -8.53 3.46 -12.77
C ILE A 31 -7.41 4.36 -12.23
N ILE A 32 -7.53 5.68 -12.41
CA ILE A 32 -6.63 6.66 -11.78
C ILE A 32 -6.79 6.61 -10.25
N GLY A 33 -8.03 6.59 -9.77
CA GLY A 33 -8.36 6.50 -8.34
C GLY A 33 -7.81 5.22 -7.70
N LEU A 34 -7.96 4.08 -8.38
CA LEU A 34 -7.40 2.80 -7.95
C LEU A 34 -5.88 2.87 -7.79
N ARG A 35 -5.17 3.41 -8.78
CA ARG A 35 -3.70 3.60 -8.73
C ARG A 35 -3.29 4.49 -7.56
N ASN A 36 -3.92 5.65 -7.42
CA ASN A 36 -3.59 6.59 -6.36
C ASN A 36 -3.86 6.01 -4.96
N GLY A 37 -4.99 5.29 -4.79
CA GLY A 37 -5.34 4.63 -3.54
C GLY A 37 -4.32 3.56 -3.14
N ALA A 38 -3.88 2.73 -4.09
CA ALA A 38 -2.86 1.72 -3.83
C ALA A 38 -1.49 2.34 -3.47
N GLN A 39 -1.08 3.41 -4.18
CA GLN A 39 0.14 4.15 -3.85
C GLN A 39 0.09 4.78 -2.45
N ALA A 40 -1.05 5.38 -2.08
CA ALA A 40 -1.24 5.95 -0.74
C ALA A 40 -1.18 4.87 0.36
N ALA A 41 -1.81 3.71 0.15
CA ALA A 41 -1.76 2.59 1.09
C ALA A 41 -0.32 2.08 1.30
N LEU A 42 0.48 2.01 0.24
CA LEU A 42 1.89 1.65 0.33
C LEU A 42 2.71 2.67 1.12
N ALA A 43 2.50 3.97 0.89
CA ALA A 43 3.19 5.02 1.63
C ALA A 43 2.90 4.93 3.14
N VAL A 44 1.63 4.75 3.52
CA VAL A 44 1.23 4.55 4.92
C VAL A 44 1.88 3.29 5.49
N LEU A 45 1.87 2.18 4.76
CA LEU A 45 2.49 0.94 5.23
C LEU A 45 4.00 1.10 5.44
N PHE A 46 4.73 1.73 4.51
CA PHE A 46 6.17 1.93 4.64
C PHE A 46 6.49 2.84 5.83
N ALA A 47 5.77 3.95 6.00
CA ALA A 47 5.92 4.81 7.16
C ALA A 47 5.66 4.05 8.48
N ALA A 48 4.60 3.23 8.53
CA ALA A 48 4.29 2.41 9.69
C ALA A 48 5.37 1.35 9.98
N LEU A 49 5.99 0.77 8.95
CA LEU A 49 7.07 -0.22 9.07
C LEU A 49 8.38 0.38 9.57
N GLU A 50 8.74 1.56 9.09
CA GLU A 50 9.94 2.30 9.48
C GLU A 50 9.82 2.84 10.91
N ASN A 51 8.62 3.28 11.31
CA ASN A 51 8.39 3.73 12.67
C ASN A 51 8.31 2.53 13.65
N ARG A 52 9.41 2.32 14.38
CA ARG A 52 9.56 1.28 15.41
C ARG A 52 8.92 1.63 16.76
N LYS A 53 8.39 2.84 16.94
CA LYS A 53 7.78 3.29 18.19
C LYS A 53 6.27 3.35 18.05
N SER A 54 5.56 2.98 19.11
CA SER A 54 4.11 3.24 19.22
C SER A 54 3.89 4.69 19.65
N TYR A 55 3.05 5.43 18.93
CA TYR A 55 2.68 6.80 19.28
C TYR A 55 1.33 7.18 18.67
N GLY A 56 0.45 7.77 19.48
CA GLY A 56 -0.90 8.15 19.06
C GLY A 56 -1.68 6.96 18.48
N ALA A 57 -2.22 7.13 17.27
CA ALA A 57 -2.98 6.09 16.57
C ALA A 57 -2.09 4.98 15.96
N HIS A 58 -0.76 5.17 15.90
CA HIS A 58 0.17 4.13 15.44
C HIS A 58 0.57 3.25 16.63
N TYR A 59 -0.03 2.07 16.71
CA TYR A 59 0.21 1.11 17.79
C TYR A 59 0.80 -0.19 17.25
N ARG A 60 1.84 -0.67 17.91
CA ARG A 60 2.54 -1.91 17.56
C ARG A 60 2.64 -2.83 18.77
N VAL A 61 2.51 -4.13 18.53
CA VAL A 61 2.57 -5.22 19.53
C VAL A 61 3.75 -6.16 19.23
N ASP A 62 4.70 -5.69 18.42
CA ASP A 62 5.79 -6.52 17.93
C ASP A 62 7.06 -6.51 18.76
#